data_AF-A0A421K474-F1
#
_entry.id   AF-A0A421K474-F1
#
_cell.length_a   1.000
_cell.length_b   1.000
_cell.length_c   1.000
_cell.angle_alpha   90.00
_cell.angle_beta   90.00
_cell.angle_gamma   90.00
#
_symmetry.space_group_name_H-M   'P 1'
#
loop_
_entity.id
_entity.type
_entity.pdbx_description
1 polymer ?
#
loop_
_entity_poly.entity_id
_entity_poly.type
_entity_poly.pdbx_seq_one_letter_code
_entity_poly.pdbx_strand_id
1 'polypeptide(L)'
;MKLHSSIGVAALTIAALQSAPAYSAVIGSLVFTEPTATVAANEIVDVWVTLSLEENSDPLSYDRSAPPLHGWHEDDFPSEANGVPFASYERVVLFTTRTCSDTFTLNCGDAGSQYSFSVPTSDSWFAVDGTMAPGDTADFLLYQLTPDTDGAEPGVYQLHTAGLGLSVQGWDESGNSIVEEIFGFRTTCLDASCTFSREVAPVPVPPAVWLFGCALLVLARFARQPEGSG
;
A
#
# COMPACT_ATOMS: atom_id res chain seq x y z
N MET A 1 -23.54 -84.31 -3.57
CA MET A 1 -22.55 -83.22 -3.63
C MET A 1 -22.97 -82.26 -4.74
N LYS A 2 -23.51 -81.09 -4.40
CA LYS A 2 -23.83 -80.00 -5.33
C LYS A 2 -23.06 -78.77 -4.83
N LEU A 3 -22.06 -78.32 -5.58
CA LEU A 3 -21.36 -77.06 -5.32
C LEU A 3 -22.21 -75.92 -5.90
N HIS A 4 -22.68 -75.01 -5.06
CA HIS A 4 -23.17 -73.71 -5.48
C HIS A 4 -22.03 -72.70 -5.31
N SER A 5 -21.55 -72.17 -6.45
CA SER A 5 -20.54 -71.12 -6.52
C SER A 5 -21.26 -69.78 -6.54
N SER A 6 -21.23 -69.05 -5.42
CA SER A 6 -21.78 -67.70 -5.31
C SER A 6 -20.69 -66.67 -5.62
N ILE A 7 -20.84 -65.99 -6.77
CA ILE A 7 -20.02 -64.86 -7.18
C ILE A 7 -20.49 -63.64 -6.37
N GLY A 8 -19.67 -63.19 -5.42
CA GLY A 8 -19.90 -61.95 -4.68
C GLY A 8 -19.42 -60.76 -5.50
N VAL A 9 -20.35 -59.90 -5.92
CA VAL A 9 -20.05 -58.61 -6.54
C VAL A 9 -19.67 -57.63 -5.42
N ALA A 10 -18.39 -57.25 -5.35
CA ALA A 10 -17.93 -56.18 -4.47
C ALA A 10 -18.32 -54.83 -5.08
N ALA A 11 -19.29 -54.16 -4.47
CA ALA A 11 -19.66 -52.79 -4.82
C ALA A 11 -18.55 -51.83 -4.36
N LEU A 12 -17.83 -51.24 -5.31
CA LEU A 12 -16.84 -50.19 -5.06
C LEU A 12 -17.60 -48.87 -4.84
N THR A 13 -17.82 -48.49 -3.57
CA THR A 13 -18.33 -47.16 -3.22
C THR A 13 -17.24 -46.12 -3.49
N ILE A 14 -17.39 -45.38 -4.59
CA ILE A 14 -16.61 -44.17 -4.87
C ILE A 14 -17.08 -43.12 -3.87
N ALA A 15 -16.30 -42.89 -2.81
CA ALA A 15 -16.48 -41.72 -1.97
C ALA A 15 -16.19 -40.49 -2.82
N ALA A 16 -17.22 -39.70 -3.12
CA ALA A 16 -17.04 -38.38 -3.69
C ALA A 16 -16.19 -37.56 -2.72
N LEU A 17 -14.91 -37.37 -3.03
CA LEU A 17 -14.14 -36.30 -2.43
C LEU A 17 -14.89 -35.01 -2.79
N GLN A 18 -15.61 -34.46 -1.82
CA GLN A 18 -16.09 -33.09 -1.92
C GLN A 18 -14.82 -32.24 -1.97
N SER A 19 -14.45 -31.81 -3.17
CA SER A 19 -13.50 -30.72 -3.35
C SER A 19 -14.06 -29.55 -2.57
N ALA A 20 -13.41 -29.18 -1.47
CA ALA A 20 -13.69 -27.91 -0.82
C ALA A 20 -13.57 -26.82 -1.89
N PRO A 21 -14.44 -25.79 -1.88
CA PRO A 21 -14.22 -24.63 -2.72
C PRO A 21 -12.81 -24.11 -2.42
N ALA A 22 -11.93 -24.21 -3.42
CA ALA A 22 -10.61 -23.63 -3.36
C ALA A 22 -10.80 -22.17 -3.81
N TYR A 23 -10.89 -21.27 -2.85
CA TYR A 23 -10.74 -19.84 -3.13
C TYR A 23 -9.38 -19.60 -3.79
N SER A 24 -9.31 -18.65 -4.73
CA SER A 24 -8.04 -18.26 -5.35
C SER A 24 -7.04 -17.89 -4.26
N ALA A 25 -5.97 -18.67 -4.15
CA ALA A 25 -4.90 -18.47 -3.21
C ALA A 25 -3.82 -17.61 -3.87
N VAL A 26 -4.10 -16.31 -3.98
CA VAL A 26 -3.09 -15.34 -4.44
C VAL A 26 -2.08 -15.10 -3.32
N ILE A 27 -0.85 -15.56 -3.51
CA ILE A 27 0.23 -15.52 -2.53
C ILE A 27 1.38 -14.70 -3.09
N GLY A 28 1.91 -13.78 -2.30
CA GLY A 28 2.96 -12.91 -2.74
C GLY A 28 3.52 -12.02 -1.63
N SER A 29 4.57 -11.30 -1.98
CA SER A 29 5.26 -10.38 -1.08
C SER A 29 5.27 -8.97 -1.67
N LEU A 30 5.17 -7.97 -0.79
CA LEU A 30 5.27 -6.56 -1.14
C LEU A 30 6.52 -5.96 -0.52
N VAL A 31 7.32 -5.25 -1.30
CA VAL A 31 8.51 -4.53 -0.83
C VAL A 31 8.53 -3.12 -1.40
N PHE A 32 9.13 -2.15 -0.70
CA PHE A 32 9.33 -0.82 -1.30
C PHE A 32 10.39 -0.91 -2.41
N THR A 33 10.09 -0.33 -3.59
CA THR A 33 11.00 -0.37 -4.75
C THR A 33 12.27 0.43 -4.48
N GLU A 34 12.12 1.61 -3.89
CA GLU A 34 13.22 2.46 -3.42
C GLU A 34 13.00 2.81 -1.94
N PRO A 35 13.45 1.96 -1.00
CA PRO A 35 13.15 2.13 0.41
C PRO A 35 13.82 3.37 1.00
N THR A 36 14.94 3.85 0.45
CA THR A 36 15.67 5.01 1.01
C THR A 36 16.12 5.97 -0.08
N ALA A 37 15.90 7.28 0.11
CA ALA A 37 16.48 8.31 -0.75
C ALA A 37 16.64 9.65 0.01
N THR A 38 17.45 10.55 -0.55
CA THR A 38 17.52 11.96 -0.12
C THR A 38 16.69 12.79 -1.09
N VAL A 39 15.83 13.66 -0.57
CA VAL A 39 14.90 14.47 -1.37
C VAL A 39 15.01 15.95 -1.01
N ALA A 40 14.59 16.82 -1.92
CA ALA A 40 14.46 18.25 -1.62
C ALA A 40 13.22 18.52 -0.75
N ALA A 41 13.24 19.62 0.02
CA ALA A 41 12.14 20.00 0.90
C ALA A 41 10.77 20.17 0.19
N ASN A 42 10.80 20.55 -1.09
CA ASN A 42 9.59 20.78 -1.89
C ASN A 42 9.30 19.63 -2.87
N GLU A 43 9.99 18.50 -2.73
CA GLU A 43 9.84 17.37 -3.62
C GLU A 43 8.62 16.54 -3.27
N ILE A 44 7.78 16.25 -4.28
CA ILE A 44 6.74 15.24 -4.16
C ILE A 44 7.42 13.87 -4.12
N VAL A 45 7.15 13.12 -3.06
CA VAL A 45 7.70 11.78 -2.88
C VAL A 45 6.68 10.75 -3.34
N ASP A 46 7.04 10.02 -4.39
CA ASP A 46 6.27 8.87 -4.85
C ASP A 46 6.64 7.61 -4.04
N VAL A 47 5.63 6.93 -3.51
CA VAL A 47 5.82 5.69 -2.75
C VAL A 47 5.48 4.50 -3.64
N TRP A 48 6.55 3.95 -4.23
CA TRP A 48 6.50 2.76 -5.08
C TRP A 48 6.74 1.49 -4.28
N VAL A 49 6.01 0.44 -4.64
CA VAL A 49 6.22 -0.92 -4.13
C VAL A 49 6.31 -1.92 -5.28
N THR A 50 7.09 -2.97 -5.07
CA THR A 50 7.17 -4.12 -5.96
C THR A 50 6.39 -5.27 -5.33
N LEU A 51 5.37 -5.76 -6.02
CA LEU A 51 4.68 -7.00 -5.70
C LEU A 51 5.36 -8.14 -6.45
N SER A 52 5.63 -9.25 -5.76
CA SER A 52 6.10 -10.50 -6.35
C SER A 52 5.12 -11.62 -6.00
N LEU A 53 4.61 -12.33 -7.00
CA LEU A 53 3.79 -13.52 -6.76
C LEU A 53 4.68 -14.75 -6.55
N GLU A 54 4.34 -15.60 -5.59
CA GLU A 54 5.07 -16.85 -5.36
C GLU A 54 4.81 -17.86 -6.50
N GLU A 55 5.74 -18.78 -6.76
CA GLU A 55 5.60 -19.78 -7.85
C GLU A 55 4.40 -20.73 -7.64
N ASN A 56 3.95 -20.90 -6.40
CA ASN A 56 2.78 -21.70 -6.01
C ASN A 56 1.49 -20.87 -5.85
N SER A 57 1.52 -19.58 -6.17
CA SER A 57 0.34 -18.71 -6.15
C SER A 57 -0.64 -19.09 -7.27
N ASP A 58 -1.91 -18.74 -7.09
CA ASP A 58 -2.83 -18.57 -8.23
C ASP A 58 -2.49 -17.27 -8.99
N PRO A 59 -2.81 -17.18 -10.30
CA PRO A 59 -2.59 -15.96 -11.07
C PRO A 59 -3.46 -14.82 -10.54
N LEU A 60 -2.89 -13.61 -10.48
CA LEU A 60 -3.63 -12.40 -10.15
C LEU A 60 -4.14 -11.76 -11.43
N SER A 61 -5.45 -11.77 -11.65
CA SER A 61 -6.09 -11.16 -12.82
C SER A 61 -7.03 -10.03 -12.40
N TYR A 62 -7.04 -8.96 -13.19
CA TYR A 62 -7.99 -7.85 -13.02
C TYR A 62 -8.34 -7.25 -14.38
N ASP A 63 -9.65 -7.22 -14.69
CA ASP A 63 -10.18 -6.71 -15.94
C ASP A 63 -11.02 -5.45 -15.70
N ARG A 64 -10.42 -4.27 -15.96
CA ARG A 64 -11.13 -2.99 -15.82
C ARG A 64 -12.32 -2.86 -16.77
N SER A 65 -12.33 -3.58 -17.88
CA SER A 65 -13.40 -3.52 -18.88
C SER A 65 -14.65 -4.31 -18.47
N ALA A 66 -14.58 -5.10 -17.40
CA ALA A 66 -15.65 -5.96 -16.92
C ALA A 66 -16.22 -5.57 -15.53
N PRO A 67 -16.62 -4.31 -15.28
CA PRO A 67 -17.28 -3.95 -14.03
C PRO A 67 -18.64 -4.69 -13.88
N PRO A 68 -19.11 -4.94 -12.65
CA PRO A 68 -18.58 -4.42 -11.38
C PRO A 68 -17.58 -5.35 -10.66
N LEU A 69 -17.39 -6.58 -11.16
CA LEU A 69 -16.54 -7.60 -10.53
C LEU A 69 -15.16 -7.72 -11.16
N HIS A 70 -14.91 -6.98 -12.24
CA HIS A 70 -13.59 -6.84 -12.87
C HIS A 70 -12.95 -8.17 -13.29
N GLY A 71 -13.76 -9.07 -13.85
CA GLY A 71 -13.34 -10.38 -14.35
C GLY A 71 -13.37 -11.51 -13.30
N TRP A 72 -13.68 -11.21 -12.04
CA TRP A 72 -13.83 -12.20 -10.98
C TRP A 72 -15.23 -12.84 -10.97
N HIS A 73 -15.30 -14.12 -10.61
CA HIS A 73 -16.56 -14.84 -10.46
C HIS A 73 -17.01 -14.83 -8.99
N GLU A 74 -18.33 -14.85 -8.75
CA GLU A 74 -18.86 -14.85 -7.37
C GLU A 74 -18.43 -16.07 -6.55
N ASP A 75 -18.10 -17.17 -7.22
CA ASP A 75 -17.56 -18.39 -6.59
C ASP A 75 -16.14 -18.20 -6.03
N ASP A 76 -15.42 -17.17 -6.47
CA ASP A 76 -14.08 -16.82 -5.98
C ASP A 76 -14.13 -16.00 -4.68
N PHE A 77 -15.31 -15.53 -4.28
CA PHE A 77 -15.49 -14.61 -3.16
C PHE A 77 -15.84 -15.34 -1.85
N PRO A 78 -15.42 -14.81 -0.70
CA PRO A 78 -15.81 -15.34 0.59
C PRO A 78 -17.34 -15.28 0.76
N SER A 79 -17.95 -16.37 1.24
CA SER A 79 -19.41 -16.46 1.41
C SER A 79 -19.94 -15.63 2.58
N GLU A 80 -19.07 -15.14 3.46
CA GLU A 80 -19.42 -14.33 4.61
C GLU A 80 -18.33 -13.29 4.91
N ALA A 81 -18.74 -12.18 5.53
CA ALA A 81 -17.85 -11.15 6.06
C ALA A 81 -18.03 -11.07 7.58
N ASN A 82 -16.96 -11.26 8.35
CA ASN A 82 -17.03 -11.28 9.84
C ASN A 82 -18.16 -12.17 10.42
N GLY A 83 -18.43 -13.31 9.78
CA GLY A 83 -19.48 -14.25 10.19
C GLY A 83 -20.91 -13.85 9.76
N VAL A 84 -21.06 -12.82 8.91
CA VAL A 84 -22.33 -12.42 8.31
C VAL A 84 -22.35 -12.87 6.84
N PRO A 85 -23.28 -13.76 6.42
CA PRO A 85 -23.35 -14.23 5.05
C PRO A 85 -23.66 -13.11 4.04
N PHE A 86 -23.03 -13.18 2.86
CA PHE A 86 -23.45 -12.39 1.71
C PHE A 86 -24.74 -12.96 1.13
N ALA A 87 -25.74 -12.09 0.94
CA ALA A 87 -26.94 -12.39 0.16
C ALA A 87 -26.74 -12.04 -1.32
N SER A 88 -25.93 -11.02 -1.62
CA SER A 88 -25.48 -10.68 -2.97
C SER A 88 -24.17 -9.91 -2.96
N TYR A 89 -23.41 -10.00 -4.04
CA TYR A 89 -22.23 -9.19 -4.29
C TYR A 89 -22.59 -7.95 -5.12
N GLU A 90 -21.98 -6.81 -4.81
CA GLU A 90 -22.21 -5.54 -5.48
C GLU A 90 -21.06 -5.18 -6.42
N ARG A 91 -19.83 -5.20 -5.90
CA ARG A 91 -18.62 -4.82 -6.65
C ARG A 91 -17.36 -5.34 -5.99
N VAL A 92 -16.31 -5.45 -6.79
CA VAL A 92 -14.93 -5.57 -6.28
C VAL A 92 -14.38 -4.16 -6.03
N VAL A 93 -13.68 -4.00 -4.90
CA VAL A 93 -13.08 -2.74 -4.47
C VAL A 93 -11.59 -2.95 -4.26
N LEU A 94 -10.79 -2.26 -5.08
CA LEU A 94 -9.35 -2.14 -4.86
C LEU A 94 -9.11 -1.22 -3.68
N PHE A 95 -8.13 -1.57 -2.84
CA PHE A 95 -7.81 -0.77 -1.69
C PHE A 95 -6.33 -0.60 -1.45
N THR A 96 -6.12 0.36 -0.56
CA THR A 96 -4.91 1.09 -0.33
C THR A 96 -4.76 1.24 1.16
N THR A 97 -3.63 0.83 1.73
CA THR A 97 -3.42 0.96 3.18
C THR A 97 -2.07 1.53 3.52
N ARG A 98 -2.05 2.27 4.63
CA ARG A 98 -0.85 2.70 5.34
C ARG A 98 -1.12 2.78 6.83
N THR A 99 -0.08 2.70 7.64
CA THR A 99 -0.16 3.02 9.07
C THR A 99 -0.15 4.52 9.30
N CYS A 100 -1.01 5.03 10.18
CA CYS A 100 -1.04 6.45 10.57
C CYS A 100 0.02 6.84 11.61
N SER A 101 0.90 5.91 12.00
CA SER A 101 2.02 6.12 12.91
C SER A 101 3.34 6.36 12.15
N ASP A 102 3.27 6.99 10.99
CA ASP A 102 4.43 7.40 10.20
C ASP A 102 4.93 8.78 10.64
N THR A 103 6.11 9.20 10.16
CA THR A 103 6.64 10.55 10.47
C THR A 103 6.45 11.55 9.34
N PHE A 104 5.94 11.10 8.18
CA PHE A 104 5.55 11.99 7.07
C PHE A 104 4.30 12.81 7.44
N THR A 105 3.36 12.18 8.12
CA THR A 105 2.05 12.73 8.49
C THR A 105 1.76 12.55 9.96
N LEU A 106 0.96 13.43 10.55
CA LEU A 106 0.40 13.24 11.88
C LEU A 106 -0.97 12.56 11.74
N ASN A 107 -1.18 11.40 12.35
CA ASN A 107 -2.45 10.65 12.30
C ASN A 107 -3.08 10.57 10.89
N CYS A 108 -2.29 10.25 9.87
CA CYS A 108 -2.72 10.18 8.47
C CYS A 108 -3.13 11.51 7.80
N GLY A 109 -2.82 12.67 8.37
CA GLY A 109 -3.01 13.98 7.70
C GLY A 109 -3.58 15.09 8.58
N ASP A 110 -3.49 14.97 9.90
CA ASP A 110 -3.85 16.03 10.83
C ASP A 110 -3.00 17.29 10.62
N ALA A 111 -3.52 18.42 11.11
CA ALA A 111 -2.81 19.69 11.10
C ALA A 111 -1.43 19.58 11.76
N GLY A 112 -0.40 20.10 11.08
CA GLY A 112 1.01 20.00 11.50
C GLY A 112 1.78 18.85 10.85
N SER A 113 1.13 18.03 10.01
CA SER A 113 1.81 17.11 9.10
C SER A 113 2.84 17.87 8.24
N GLN A 114 3.96 17.23 7.89
CA GLN A 114 4.95 17.82 6.98
C GLN A 114 4.61 17.54 5.51
N TYR A 115 3.82 16.48 5.31
CA TYR A 115 3.31 16.06 4.02
C TYR A 115 1.80 15.88 4.10
N SER A 116 1.14 16.17 2.98
CA SER A 116 -0.18 15.66 2.66
C SER A 116 -0.05 14.39 1.83
N PHE A 117 -1.08 13.54 1.90
CA PHE A 117 -1.14 12.28 1.18
C PHE A 117 -2.22 12.35 0.11
N SER A 118 -1.91 11.87 -1.08
CA SER A 118 -2.90 11.64 -2.13
C SER A 118 -2.70 10.27 -2.77
N VAL A 119 -3.82 9.67 -3.17
CA VAL A 119 -3.83 8.52 -4.05
C VAL A 119 -3.86 9.07 -5.48
N PRO A 120 -2.92 8.70 -6.38
CA PRO A 120 -2.72 9.38 -7.66
C PRO A 120 -3.97 9.49 -8.55
N THR A 121 -4.92 8.55 -8.44
CA THR A 121 -6.23 8.57 -9.11
C THR A 121 -7.28 7.78 -8.30
N SER A 122 -8.58 8.02 -8.53
CA SER A 122 -9.68 7.22 -7.95
C SER A 122 -9.79 5.80 -8.52
N ASP A 123 -9.07 5.51 -9.61
CA ASP A 123 -8.89 4.17 -10.20
C ASP A 123 -7.53 3.57 -9.80
N SER A 124 -7.18 3.80 -8.53
CA SER A 124 -5.85 3.61 -7.95
C SER A 124 -5.25 2.22 -8.18
N TRP A 125 -4.04 2.22 -8.74
CA TRP A 125 -2.96 1.22 -8.61
C TRP A 125 -2.91 0.04 -9.55
N PHE A 126 -3.75 -0.05 -10.59
CA PHE A 126 -3.46 -0.98 -11.68
C PHE A 126 -3.28 -0.18 -12.98
N ALA A 127 -2.02 0.04 -13.40
CA ALA A 127 -1.72 0.17 -14.83
C ALA A 127 -1.75 -1.20 -15.53
N VAL A 128 -1.85 -2.28 -14.75
CA VAL A 128 -2.02 -3.64 -15.27
C VAL A 128 -3.51 -3.79 -15.65
N ASP A 129 -3.85 -3.61 -16.92
CA ASP A 129 -4.92 -4.44 -17.45
C ASP A 129 -4.26 -5.78 -17.76
N GLY A 130 -4.72 -6.85 -17.12
CA GLY A 130 -4.22 -8.18 -17.44
C GLY A 130 -3.99 -9.06 -16.22
N THR A 131 -3.04 -9.98 -16.39
CA THR A 131 -2.80 -11.09 -15.47
C THR A 131 -1.32 -11.13 -15.12
N MET A 132 -1.01 -11.14 -13.83
CA MET A 132 0.31 -11.52 -13.32
C MET A 132 0.30 -13.03 -13.09
N ALA A 133 1.22 -13.73 -13.74
CA ALA A 133 1.41 -15.16 -13.53
C ALA A 133 2.19 -15.43 -12.22
N PRO A 134 2.10 -16.64 -11.66
CA PRO A 134 2.94 -17.05 -10.54
C PRO A 134 4.43 -16.89 -10.89
N GLY A 135 5.20 -16.27 -10.00
CA GLY A 135 6.61 -15.90 -10.23
C GLY A 135 6.83 -14.52 -10.89
N ASP A 136 5.78 -13.85 -11.37
CA ASP A 136 5.90 -12.50 -11.94
C ASP A 136 6.10 -11.44 -10.84
N THR A 137 6.70 -10.32 -11.25
CA THR A 137 6.89 -9.12 -10.42
C THR A 137 6.36 -7.88 -11.12
N ALA A 138 5.74 -6.96 -10.38
CA ALA A 138 5.28 -5.69 -10.91
C ALA A 138 5.42 -4.55 -9.89
N ASP A 139 5.70 -3.34 -10.39
CA ASP A 139 5.82 -2.13 -9.59
C ASP A 139 4.52 -1.33 -9.59
N PHE A 140 4.17 -0.82 -8.42
CA PHE A 140 2.92 -0.13 -8.14
C PHE A 140 3.18 1.18 -7.40
N LEU A 141 2.67 2.28 -7.93
CA LEU A 141 2.63 3.55 -7.22
C LEU A 141 1.45 3.54 -6.26
N LEU A 142 1.72 3.51 -4.96
CA LEU A 142 0.67 3.52 -3.96
C LEU A 142 0.19 4.96 -3.70
N TYR A 143 1.10 5.87 -3.40
CA TYR A 143 0.68 7.21 -3.02
C TYR A 143 1.76 8.22 -3.27
N GLN A 144 1.31 9.47 -3.32
CA GLN A 144 2.18 10.62 -3.40
C GLN A 144 2.11 11.36 -2.07
N LEU A 145 3.28 11.62 -1.52
CA LEU A 145 3.45 12.46 -0.34
C LEU A 145 3.86 13.84 -0.88
N THR A 146 2.93 14.77 -0.82
CA THR A 146 3.14 16.15 -1.28
C THR A 146 3.50 17.01 -0.06
N PRO A 147 4.69 17.63 -0.03
CA PRO A 147 5.08 18.47 1.09
C PRO A 147 4.10 19.65 1.23
N ASP A 148 3.92 20.13 2.46
CA ASP A 148 3.13 21.32 2.71
C ASP A 148 3.73 22.55 2.00
N THR A 149 2.95 23.64 1.90
CA THR A 149 3.29 24.82 1.07
C THR A 149 4.65 25.45 1.38
N ASP A 150 5.15 25.29 2.60
CA ASP A 150 6.44 25.83 3.05
C ASP A 150 7.62 24.86 2.83
N GLY A 151 7.33 23.66 2.31
CA GLY A 151 8.27 22.54 2.23
C GLY A 151 8.31 21.72 3.52
N ALA A 152 8.85 20.51 3.42
CA ALA A 152 9.12 19.67 4.58
C ALA A 152 10.39 20.14 5.31
N GLU A 153 10.34 20.14 6.64
CA GLU A 153 11.51 20.46 7.47
C GLU A 153 12.65 19.44 7.26
N PRO A 154 13.93 19.84 7.38
CA PRO A 154 15.05 18.91 7.29
C PRO A 154 14.97 17.81 8.36
N GLY A 155 15.15 16.56 7.94
CA GLY A 155 15.02 15.41 8.83
C GLY A 155 14.81 14.10 8.10
N VAL A 156 14.66 13.02 8.87
CA VAL A 156 14.38 11.68 8.35
C VAL A 156 12.90 11.37 8.56
N TYR A 157 12.21 11.16 7.45
CA TYR A 157 10.81 10.77 7.39
C TYR A 157 10.71 9.28 7.12
N GLN A 158 9.81 8.58 7.81
CA GLN A 158 9.70 7.12 7.81
C GLN A 158 8.26 6.67 7.73
N LEU A 159 8.04 5.61 6.96
CA LEU A 159 6.77 4.92 6.78
C LEU A 159 7.01 3.41 6.88
N HIS A 160 6.41 2.80 7.90
CA HIS A 160 6.71 1.43 8.30
C HIS A 160 5.82 0.38 7.65
N THR A 161 4.62 0.75 7.21
CA THR A 161 3.70 -0.21 6.59
C THR A 161 2.88 0.48 5.52
N ALA A 162 2.95 -0.12 4.34
CA ALA A 162 2.14 0.17 3.18
C ALA A 162 1.48 -1.14 2.74
N GLY A 163 0.34 -1.06 2.06
CA GLY A 163 -0.26 -2.25 1.48
C GLY A 163 -1.27 -1.95 0.40
N LEU A 164 -1.52 -2.96 -0.41
CA LEU A 164 -2.52 -2.99 -1.46
C LEU A 164 -3.27 -4.30 -1.42
N GLY A 165 -4.50 -4.28 -1.90
CA GLY A 165 -5.29 -5.50 -1.97
C GLY A 165 -6.62 -5.30 -2.67
N LEU A 166 -7.41 -6.35 -2.61
CA LEU A 166 -8.70 -6.45 -3.25
C LEU A 166 -9.71 -6.92 -2.20
N SER A 167 -10.84 -6.23 -2.17
CA SER A 167 -11.98 -6.56 -1.30
C SER A 167 -13.24 -6.72 -2.16
N VAL A 168 -14.22 -7.43 -1.64
CA VAL A 168 -15.55 -7.51 -2.24
C VAL A 168 -16.53 -6.77 -1.33
N GLN A 169 -17.38 -5.96 -1.95
CA GLN A 169 -18.52 -5.34 -1.29
C GLN A 169 -19.80 -6.00 -1.77
N GLY A 170 -20.72 -6.22 -0.84
CA GLY A 170 -22.03 -6.77 -1.11
C GLY A 170 -23.05 -6.38 -0.04
N TRP A 171 -24.12 -7.15 0.02
CA TRP A 171 -25.25 -6.94 0.92
C TRP A 171 -25.60 -8.23 1.67
N ASP A 172 -25.98 -8.11 2.94
CA ASP A 172 -26.56 -9.22 3.71
C ASP A 172 -28.07 -9.38 3.46
N GLU A 173 -28.71 -10.41 4.02
CA GLU A 173 -30.16 -10.64 3.88
C GLU A 173 -31.02 -9.50 4.46
N SER A 174 -30.46 -8.69 5.35
CA SER A 174 -31.13 -7.54 5.97
C SER A 174 -30.96 -6.24 5.17
N GLY A 175 -30.20 -6.28 4.07
CA GLY A 175 -29.90 -5.11 3.24
C GLY A 175 -28.83 -4.19 3.82
N ASN A 176 -27.98 -4.68 4.74
CA ASN A 176 -26.81 -3.94 5.20
C ASN A 176 -25.63 -4.20 4.24
N SER A 177 -24.84 -3.16 3.96
CA SER A 177 -23.62 -3.34 3.17
C SER A 177 -22.53 -3.97 4.03
N ILE A 178 -21.89 -4.99 3.48
CA ILE A 178 -20.74 -5.68 4.08
C ILE A 178 -19.58 -5.71 3.09
N VAL A 179 -18.36 -5.66 3.63
CA VAL A 179 -17.10 -5.66 2.86
C VAL A 179 -16.17 -6.67 3.48
N GLU A 180 -15.55 -7.51 2.65
CA GLU A 180 -14.55 -8.48 3.09
C GLU A 180 -13.31 -8.41 2.20
N GLU A 181 -12.13 -8.55 2.81
CA GLU A 181 -10.86 -8.62 2.09
C GLU A 181 -10.74 -9.98 1.41
N ILE A 182 -10.52 -10.00 0.09
CA ILE A 182 -10.25 -11.24 -0.65
C ILE A 182 -8.78 -11.60 -0.46
N PHE A 183 -7.89 -10.63 -0.68
CA PHE A 183 -6.47 -10.72 -0.34
C PHE A 183 -5.88 -9.33 -0.13
N GLY A 184 -4.75 -9.27 0.59
CA GLY A 184 -4.00 -8.05 0.81
C GLY A 184 -2.51 -8.33 1.03
N PHE A 185 -1.66 -7.50 0.42
CA PHE A 185 -0.22 -7.53 0.58
C PHE A 185 0.25 -6.32 1.38
N ARG A 186 1.20 -6.53 2.30
CA ARG A 186 1.68 -5.49 3.21
C ARG A 186 3.20 -5.54 3.35
N THR A 187 3.86 -4.39 3.29
CA THR A 187 5.31 -4.22 3.51
C THR A 187 5.67 -4.24 5.02
N THR A 188 5.09 -5.14 5.82
CA THR A 188 5.25 -5.10 7.29
C THR A 188 6.72 -5.14 7.73
N CYS A 189 7.25 -3.95 8.05
CA CYS A 189 8.68 -3.73 8.20
C CYS A 189 9.02 -3.33 9.63
N LEU A 190 9.45 -4.34 10.39
CA LEU A 190 9.87 -4.18 11.78
C LEU A 190 11.32 -3.64 11.90
N ASP A 191 12.11 -3.77 10.83
CA ASP A 191 13.51 -3.34 10.79
C ASP A 191 13.71 -2.12 9.87
N ALA A 192 14.73 -1.30 10.21
CA ALA A 192 15.07 -0.10 9.45
C ALA A 192 15.45 -0.40 7.98
N SER A 193 15.91 -1.61 7.68
CA SER A 193 16.33 -2.01 6.33
C SER A 193 15.20 -2.19 5.33
N CYS A 194 13.94 -2.24 5.77
CA CYS A 194 12.80 -2.34 4.88
C CYS A 194 11.73 -1.26 5.14
N THR A 195 12.00 -0.34 6.06
CA THR A 195 11.18 0.86 6.24
C THR A 195 11.38 1.81 5.05
N PHE A 196 10.29 2.40 4.54
CA PHE A 196 10.39 3.48 3.57
C PHE A 196 10.84 4.76 4.27
N SER A 197 11.99 5.31 3.87
CA SER A 197 12.64 6.44 4.49
C SER A 197 13.01 7.49 3.45
N ARG A 198 12.81 8.76 3.78
CA ARG A 198 13.31 9.89 3.00
C ARG A 198 14.04 10.87 3.91
N GLU A 199 15.27 11.22 3.54
CA GLU A 199 16.03 12.25 4.21
C GLU A 199 15.83 13.58 3.47
N VAL A 200 15.20 14.55 4.11
CA VAL A 200 15.10 15.90 3.59
C VAL A 200 16.37 16.65 3.94
N ALA A 201 17.16 16.98 2.91
CA ALA A 201 18.42 17.66 3.10
C ALA A 201 18.20 19.11 3.61
N PRO A 202 19.06 19.61 4.51
CA PRO A 202 19.00 21.01 4.91
C PRO A 202 19.24 21.92 3.71
N VAL A 203 18.40 22.94 3.54
CA VAL A 203 18.58 23.94 2.49
C VAL A 203 19.92 24.65 2.73
N PRO A 204 20.87 24.60 1.78
CA PRO A 204 22.16 25.27 1.95
C PRO A 204 21.93 26.75 2.18
N VAL A 205 22.32 27.26 3.35
CA VAL A 205 22.24 28.69 3.66
C VAL A 205 23.09 29.44 2.62
N PRO A 206 22.49 30.32 1.77
CA PRO A 206 23.26 31.01 0.75
C PRO A 206 24.44 31.74 1.39
N PRO A 207 25.64 31.73 0.77
CA PRO A 207 26.79 32.49 1.28
C PRO A 207 26.47 33.97 1.52
N ALA A 208 25.50 34.52 0.79
CA ALA A 208 24.98 35.88 0.98
C ALA A 208 24.45 36.14 2.39
N VAL A 209 23.83 35.17 3.06
CA VAL A 209 23.35 35.32 4.46
C VAL A 209 24.53 35.44 5.42
N TRP A 210 25.59 34.65 5.20
CA TRP A 210 26.83 34.78 5.95
C TRP A 210 27.50 36.14 5.71
N LEU A 211 27.53 36.62 4.47
CA LEU A 211 28.07 37.93 4.12
C LEU A 211 27.26 39.07 4.77
N PHE A 212 25.93 38.99 4.76
CA PHE A 212 25.07 39.96 5.43
C PHE A 212 25.26 39.95 6.95
N GLY A 213 25.32 38.76 7.57
CA GLY A 213 25.61 38.63 9.00
C GLY A 213 26.97 39.22 9.37
N CYS A 214 28.01 38.97 8.57
CA CYS A 214 29.33 39.56 8.77
C CYS A 214 29.30 41.10 8.61
N ALA A 215 28.61 41.62 7.60
CA ALA A 215 28.50 43.05 7.36
C ALA A 215 27.80 43.79 8.51
N LEU A 216 26.72 43.21 9.05
CA LEU A 216 26.00 43.77 10.20
C LEU A 216 26.88 43.82 11.46
N LEU A 217 27.70 42.79 11.71
CA LEU A 217 28.65 42.79 12.83
C LEU A 217 29.71 43.89 12.70
N VAL A 218 30.21 44.13 11.47
CA VAL A 218 31.17 45.21 11.21
C VAL A 218 30.52 46.58 11.46
N LEU A 219 29.30 46.81 10.94
CA LEU A 219 28.57 48.06 11.14
C LEU A 219 28.23 48.33 12.61
N ALA A 220 27.83 47.29 13.36
CA ALA A 220 27.58 47.42 14.81
C ALA A 220 28.83 47.80 15.60
N ARG A 221 30.03 47.38 15.14
CA ARG A 221 31.31 47.76 15.74
C ARG A 221 31.67 49.22 15.44
N PHE A 222 31.40 49.71 14.23
CA PHE A 222 31.61 51.12 13.88
C PHE A 222 30.62 52.06 14.58
N ALA A 223 29.35 51.67 14.71
CA ALA A 223 28.34 52.48 15.39
C ALA A 223 28.56 52.60 16.92
N ARG A 224 29.39 51.73 17.50
CA ARG A 224 29.74 51.75 18.93
C ARG A 224 31.00 52.54 19.27
N GLN A 225 31.66 53.21 18.32
CA GLN A 225 32.69 54.18 18.70
C GLN A 225 32.01 55.39 19.34
N PRO A 226 32.18 55.63 20.66
CA PRO A 226 31.69 56.85 21.27
C PRO A 226 32.39 58.02 20.61
N GLU A 227 31.64 59.04 20.19
CA GLU A 227 32.19 60.33 19.79
C GLU A 227 33.01 60.86 20.96
N GLY A 228 34.34 60.71 20.82
CA GLY A 228 35.31 61.26 21.74
C GLY A 228 35.16 62.78 21.75
N SER A 229 34.68 63.27 22.88
CA SER A 229 34.57 64.68 23.24
C SER A 229 35.94 65.34 23.14
N GLY A 230 36.08 66.26 22.18
CA GLY A 230 37.17 67.22 22.08
C GLY A 230 36.64 68.62 22.31
#